data_AF-K0EYM7-F1
#
_entry.id   AF-K0EYM7-F1
#
_cell.length_a   1.000
_cell.length_b   1.000
_cell.length_c   1.000
_cell.angle_alpha   90.00
_cell.angle_beta   90.00
_cell.angle_gamma   90.00
#
_symmetry.space_group_name_H-M   'P 1'
#
loop_
_entity.id
_entity.type
_entity.pdbx_description
1 polymer ?
#
loop_
_entity_poly.entity_id
_entity_poly.type
_entity_poly.pdbx_seq_one_letter_code
_entity_poly.pdbx_strand_id
1 'polypeptide(L)'
;MLVAALMLAVPVVLWVRDQGRGDSAAGSVVVETSVVAGVRVGTTTGSVDPETAGLNGLQTRAAADQPVVARDLGERWVPQVSSKRYGLVAEGITWRHAEILREHEELRARYPRARLLWSGAWSTFSYPDFWITVIGIGFPTAGGAISWCAGHGFDRDHCYAKLISTTHPVEGSTGYQ
;
A
#
# COMPACT_ATOMS: atom_id res chain seq x y z
N MET A 1 17.91 -27.26 -42.71
CA MET A 1 17.35 -27.08 -41.36
C MET A 1 16.12 -26.19 -41.47
N LEU A 2 15.00 -26.65 -40.94
CA LEU A 2 13.67 -26.03 -41.00
C LEU A 2 13.27 -25.64 -39.57
N VAL A 3 13.05 -24.34 -39.29
CA VAL A 3 12.25 -23.80 -38.16
C VAL A 3 11.75 -22.43 -38.64
N ALA A 4 10.55 -22.35 -39.21
CA ALA A 4 9.24 -22.16 -38.56
C ALA A 4 9.07 -20.75 -37.94
N ALA A 5 8.13 -20.01 -38.51
CA ALA A 5 7.74 -18.64 -38.20
C ALA A 5 6.85 -18.54 -36.94
N LEU A 6 6.91 -17.40 -36.25
CA LEU A 6 5.80 -16.89 -35.44
C LEU A 6 5.67 -15.40 -35.70
N MET A 7 4.56 -15.01 -36.33
CA MET A 7 4.16 -13.63 -36.62
C MET A 7 2.95 -13.28 -35.75
N LEU A 8 2.69 -11.95 -35.66
CA LEU A 8 1.42 -11.27 -35.35
C LEU A 8 1.16 -10.97 -33.86
N ALA A 9 0.62 -9.82 -33.46
CA ALA A 9 0.29 -8.56 -34.14
C ALA A 9 0.00 -7.51 -33.04
N VAL A 10 0.23 -6.23 -33.36
CA VAL A 10 -0.12 -5.08 -32.50
C VAL A 10 -1.48 -4.54 -32.95
N PRO A 11 -2.49 -4.41 -32.07
CA PRO A 11 -3.72 -3.70 -32.43
C PRO A 11 -3.60 -2.20 -32.09
N VAL A 12 -3.85 -1.37 -33.11
CA VAL A 12 -4.10 0.08 -32.99
C VAL A 12 -5.54 0.28 -32.52
N VAL A 13 -5.75 1.08 -31.47
CA VAL A 13 -7.08 1.53 -31.04
C VAL A 13 -7.25 3.01 -31.41
N LEU A 14 -8.17 3.28 -32.32
CA LEU A 14 -8.66 4.62 -32.66
C LEU A 14 -9.93 4.91 -31.83
N TRP A 15 -9.96 6.07 -31.16
CA TRP A 15 -11.10 6.56 -30.37
C TRP A 15 -12.17 7.24 -31.24
N VAL A 16 -13.44 6.96 -30.95
CA VAL A 16 -14.59 7.79 -31.35
C VAL A 16 -15.38 8.14 -30.08
N ARG A 17 -15.71 9.42 -29.93
CA ARG A 17 -16.44 10.03 -28.80
C ARG A 17 -17.83 10.44 -29.31
N ASP A 18 -18.91 9.99 -28.68
CA ASP A 18 -20.27 10.49 -28.94
C ASP A 18 -20.94 10.92 -27.63
N GLN A 19 -21.75 11.99 -27.69
CA GLN A 19 -22.36 12.69 -26.56
C GLN A 19 -23.81 12.25 -26.33
N GLY A 20 -24.16 11.85 -25.11
CA GLY A 20 -25.55 11.46 -24.79
C GLY A 20 -25.83 11.32 -23.29
N ARG A 21 -26.11 12.47 -22.67
CA ARG A 21 -27.02 12.73 -21.53
C ARG A 21 -27.75 11.52 -20.88
N GLY A 22 -27.59 11.39 -19.56
CA GLY A 22 -28.66 10.93 -18.65
C GLY A 22 -28.48 9.56 -18.00
N ASP A 23 -28.25 9.59 -16.68
CA ASP A 23 -28.67 8.60 -15.68
C ASP A 23 -27.76 7.38 -15.36
N SER A 24 -27.20 7.44 -14.14
CA SER A 24 -26.72 6.33 -13.29
C SER A 24 -25.51 5.52 -13.76
N ALA A 25 -24.30 6.02 -13.48
CA ALA A 25 -23.06 5.29 -13.62
C ALA A 25 -22.87 4.24 -12.50
N ALA A 26 -23.46 3.06 -12.67
CA ALA A 26 -22.82 1.82 -12.22
C ALA A 26 -21.76 1.47 -13.29
N GLY A 27 -20.48 1.47 -12.91
CA GLY A 27 -19.37 1.25 -13.84
C GLY A 27 -19.53 -0.07 -14.60
N SER A 28 -19.79 0.02 -15.90
CA SER A 28 -19.82 -1.12 -16.82
C SER A 28 -18.39 -1.50 -17.19
N VAL A 29 -17.97 -2.74 -16.88
CA VAL A 29 -16.72 -3.30 -17.40
C VAL A 29 -17.02 -4.03 -18.70
N VAL A 30 -16.31 -3.65 -19.76
CA VAL A 30 -16.33 -4.31 -21.06
C VAL A 30 -15.65 -5.68 -20.92
N VAL A 31 -16.39 -6.76 -21.21
CA VAL A 31 -15.84 -8.13 -21.27
C VAL A 31 -15.19 -8.32 -22.64
N GLU A 32 -13.85 -8.34 -22.70
CA GLU A 32 -13.14 -8.81 -23.89
C GLU A 32 -13.33 -10.32 -24.03
N THR A 33 -14.11 -10.73 -25.02
CA THR A 33 -14.25 -12.15 -25.38
C THR A 33 -13.11 -12.54 -26.30
N SER A 34 -12.06 -13.15 -25.76
CA SER A 34 -11.04 -13.81 -26.59
C SER A 34 -11.54 -15.20 -27.00
N VAL A 35 -11.65 -15.45 -28.31
CA VAL A 35 -11.98 -16.76 -28.87
C VAL A 35 -10.67 -17.41 -29.33
N VAL A 36 -10.24 -18.46 -28.66
CA VAL A 36 -9.23 -19.39 -29.19
C VAL A 36 -9.88 -20.78 -29.25
N ALA A 37 -9.94 -21.36 -30.45
CA ALA A 37 -10.47 -22.71 -30.71
C ALA A 37 -11.95 -22.97 -30.31
N GLY A 38 -12.84 -21.98 -30.46
CA GLY A 38 -14.28 -22.20 -30.38
C GLY A 38 -14.87 -22.40 -28.98
N VAL A 39 -14.04 -22.34 -27.93
CA VAL A 39 -14.52 -22.27 -26.55
C VAL A 39 -14.68 -20.81 -26.15
N ARG A 40 -15.93 -20.36 -25.96
CA ARG A 40 -16.21 -19.11 -25.27
C ARG A 40 -15.92 -19.31 -23.78
N VAL A 41 -14.72 -18.95 -23.33
CA VAL A 41 -14.45 -18.79 -21.90
C VAL A 41 -14.96 -17.41 -21.53
N GLY A 42 -16.21 -17.33 -21.06
CA GLY A 42 -16.72 -16.11 -20.45
C GLY A 42 -16.05 -15.94 -19.10
N THR A 43 -15.02 -15.10 -19.02
CA THR A 43 -14.47 -14.68 -17.72
C THR A 43 -15.46 -13.70 -17.13
N THR A 44 -16.33 -14.16 -16.23
CA THR A 44 -17.07 -13.26 -15.35
C THR A 44 -16.06 -12.64 -14.39
N THR A 45 -15.56 -11.47 -14.72
CA THR A 45 -14.91 -10.57 -13.76
C THR A 45 -15.99 -10.07 -12.80
N GLY A 46 -16.29 -10.88 -11.78
CA GLY A 46 -17.06 -10.41 -10.64
C GLY A 46 -16.32 -9.22 -10.01
N SER A 47 -17.04 -8.13 -9.74
CA SER A 47 -16.49 -7.02 -8.96
C SER A 47 -16.10 -7.54 -7.58
N VAL A 48 -14.81 -7.46 -7.25
CA VAL A 48 -14.35 -7.77 -5.89
C VAL A 48 -14.86 -6.67 -4.96
N ASP A 49 -15.40 -7.05 -3.81
CA ASP A 49 -15.80 -6.11 -2.74
C ASP A 49 -14.61 -5.22 -2.32
N PRO A 50 -14.78 -3.89 -2.21
CA PRO A 50 -13.68 -2.97 -1.89
C PRO A 50 -12.93 -3.28 -0.59
N GLU A 51 -13.62 -3.82 0.43
CA GLU A 51 -12.98 -4.19 1.69
C GLU A 51 -12.01 -5.34 1.50
N THR A 52 -12.48 -6.39 0.81
CA THR A 52 -11.69 -7.56 0.46
C THR A 52 -10.50 -7.18 -0.42
N ALA A 53 -10.72 -6.31 -1.40
CA ALA A 53 -9.64 -5.77 -2.24
C ALA A 53 -8.62 -4.95 -1.42
N GLY A 54 -9.09 -4.11 -0.50
CA GLY A 54 -8.25 -3.33 0.40
C GLY A 54 -7.37 -4.19 1.30
N LEU A 55 -7.94 -5.22 1.93
CA LEU A 55 -7.18 -6.14 2.78
C LEU A 55 -6.11 -6.90 1.97
N ASN A 56 -6.50 -7.43 0.81
CA ASN A 56 -5.57 -8.12 -0.08
C ASN A 56 -4.43 -7.19 -0.54
N GLY A 57 -4.73 -5.92 -0.84
CA GLY A 57 -3.73 -4.91 -1.20
C GLY A 57 -2.77 -4.60 -0.06
N LEU A 58 -3.28 -4.42 1.17
CA LEU A 58 -2.44 -4.20 2.36
C LEU A 58 -1.51 -5.39 2.61
N GLN A 59 -2.03 -6.62 2.58
CA GLN A 59 -1.25 -7.84 2.76
C GLN A 59 -0.18 -7.99 1.68
N THR A 60 -0.56 -7.84 0.41
CA THR A 60 0.37 -7.90 -0.73
C THR A 60 1.48 -6.87 -0.59
N ARG A 61 1.12 -5.65 -0.19
CA ARG A 61 2.09 -4.57 -0.05
C ARG A 61 3.03 -4.78 1.13
N ALA A 62 2.52 -5.17 2.29
CA ALA A 62 3.34 -5.46 3.46
C ALA A 62 4.27 -6.64 3.20
N ALA A 63 3.81 -7.69 2.52
CA ALA A 63 4.64 -8.83 2.13
C ALA A 63 5.78 -8.41 1.18
N ALA A 64 5.50 -7.53 0.21
CA ALA A 64 6.51 -7.01 -0.72
C ALA A 64 7.55 -6.11 -0.03
N ASP A 65 7.13 -5.31 0.96
CA ASP A 65 8.01 -4.38 1.68
C ASP A 65 8.82 -5.07 2.79
N GLN A 66 8.31 -6.14 3.40
CA GLN A 66 8.95 -6.83 4.54
C GLN A 66 10.43 -7.17 4.34
N PRO A 67 10.87 -7.84 3.25
CA PRO A 67 12.29 -8.20 3.10
C PRO A 67 13.18 -6.97 2.92
N VAL A 68 12.65 -5.88 2.34
CA VAL A 68 13.38 -4.61 2.18
C VAL A 68 13.52 -3.91 3.53
N VAL A 69 12.44 -3.86 4.32
CA VAL A 69 12.46 -3.25 5.67
C VAL A 69 13.40 -4.03 6.59
N ALA A 70 13.31 -5.36 6.62
CA ALA A 70 14.17 -6.19 7.46
C ALA A 70 15.66 -6.01 7.14
N ARG A 71 16.02 -5.96 5.85
CA ARG A 71 17.41 -5.81 5.40
C ARG A 71 17.95 -4.39 5.61
N ASP A 72 17.19 -3.36 5.24
CA ASP A 72 17.72 -2.00 5.11
C ASP A 72 17.45 -1.12 6.35
N LEU A 73 16.42 -1.48 7.14
CA LEU A 73 15.91 -0.69 8.27
C LEU A 73 15.94 -1.46 9.60
N GLY A 74 16.25 -2.75 9.60
CA GLY A 74 16.43 -3.53 10.83
C GLY A 74 17.44 -2.87 11.76
N GLU A 75 17.07 -2.74 13.03
CA GLU A 75 17.84 -2.09 14.11
C GLU A 75 18.11 -0.60 13.86
N ARG A 76 17.21 0.07 13.13
CA ARG A 76 17.28 1.52 12.86
C ARG A 76 15.99 2.22 13.24
N TRP A 77 16.14 3.50 13.59
CA TRP A 77 15.02 4.41 13.82
C TRP A 77 14.48 4.94 12.49
N VAL A 78 13.17 4.94 12.29
CA VAL A 78 12.51 5.42 11.08
C VAL A 78 11.41 6.43 11.42
N PRO A 79 11.12 7.40 10.54
CA PRO A 79 9.91 8.22 10.66
C PRO A 79 8.68 7.36 10.37
N GLN A 80 7.80 7.20 11.35
CA GLN A 80 6.49 6.58 11.19
C GLN A 80 5.45 7.68 10.96
N VAL A 81 4.77 7.64 9.81
CA VAL A 81 3.87 8.71 9.33
C VAL A 81 2.41 8.30 9.29
N SER A 82 2.10 7.02 9.56
CA SER A 82 0.73 6.53 9.76
C SER A 82 0.71 5.29 10.63
N SER A 83 -0.39 5.10 11.37
CA SER A 83 -0.69 3.94 12.21
C SER A 83 -2.19 3.72 12.29
N LYS A 84 -2.74 2.84 11.44
CA LYS A 84 -4.18 2.59 11.35
C LYS A 84 -4.50 1.10 11.49
N ARG A 85 -5.65 0.78 12.06
CA ARG A 85 -6.23 -0.58 12.09
C ARG A 85 -7.67 -0.54 11.61
N TYR A 86 -8.18 -1.68 11.19
CA TYR A 86 -9.59 -1.80 10.80
C TYR A 86 -10.51 -1.42 11.97
N GLY A 87 -11.51 -0.58 11.70
CA GLY A 87 -12.46 -0.08 12.69
C GLY A 87 -11.93 1.04 13.59
N LEU A 88 -10.69 1.51 13.40
CA LEU A 88 -10.20 2.69 14.12
C LEU A 88 -11.06 3.91 13.77
N VAL A 89 -11.50 4.67 14.76
CA VAL A 89 -12.17 5.97 14.55
C VAL A 89 -11.16 7.07 14.81
N ALA A 90 -10.75 7.77 13.75
CA ALA A 90 -9.78 8.86 13.81
C ALA A 90 -9.99 9.80 12.62
N GLU A 91 -9.61 11.07 12.77
CA GLU A 91 -9.69 12.07 11.69
C GLU A 91 -11.11 12.22 11.10
N GLY A 92 -12.13 11.99 11.93
CA GLY A 92 -13.54 12.11 11.54
C GLY A 92 -14.10 10.93 10.74
N ILE A 93 -13.33 9.86 10.52
CA ILE A 93 -13.78 8.67 9.78
C ILE A 93 -13.58 7.38 10.57
N THR A 94 -14.29 6.32 10.17
CA THR A 94 -13.98 4.94 10.57
C THR A 94 -13.09 4.32 9.50
N TRP A 95 -11.87 3.95 9.86
CA TRP A 95 -10.88 3.39 8.97
C TRP A 95 -11.23 1.95 8.59
N ARG A 96 -11.42 1.70 7.29
CA ARG A 96 -11.54 0.34 6.75
C ARG A 96 -10.30 0.02 5.90
N HIS A 97 -10.15 -1.23 5.47
CA HIS A 97 -8.94 -1.65 4.75
C HIS A 97 -8.75 -0.89 3.44
N ALA A 98 -9.83 -0.55 2.75
CA ALA A 98 -9.78 0.25 1.53
C ALA A 98 -9.20 1.66 1.79
N GLU A 99 -9.63 2.34 2.85
CA GLU A 99 -9.12 3.68 3.19
C GLU A 99 -7.67 3.63 3.68
N ILE A 100 -7.30 2.62 4.48
CA ILE A 100 -5.92 2.45 4.96
C ILE A 100 -4.97 2.19 3.78
N LEU A 101 -5.37 1.35 2.82
CA LEU A 101 -4.58 1.09 1.62
C LEU A 101 -4.40 2.37 0.80
N ARG A 102 -5.49 3.11 0.58
CA ARG A 102 -5.45 4.37 -0.16
C ARG A 102 -4.54 5.40 0.51
N GLU A 103 -4.64 5.60 1.82
CA GLU A 103 -3.76 6.52 2.56
C GLU A 103 -2.28 6.11 2.37
N HIS A 104 -1.99 4.82 2.47
CA HIS A 104 -0.64 4.31 2.24
C HIS A 104 -0.14 4.59 0.81
N GLU A 105 -1.00 4.42 -0.20
CA GLU A 105 -0.67 4.70 -1.60
C GLU A 105 -0.42 6.19 -1.85
N GLU A 106 -1.23 7.07 -1.25
CA GLU A 106 -1.04 8.53 -1.28
C GLU A 106 0.28 8.94 -0.63
N LEU A 107 0.59 8.35 0.55
CA LEU A 107 1.88 8.54 1.22
C LEU A 107 3.05 8.03 0.37
N ARG A 108 2.92 6.88 -0.32
CA ARG A 108 3.98 6.37 -1.20
C ARG A 108 4.15 7.24 -2.45
N ALA A 109 3.07 7.81 -2.99
CA ALA A 109 3.15 8.74 -4.11
C ALA A 109 3.90 10.02 -3.73
N ARG A 110 3.65 10.55 -2.52
CA ARG A 110 4.36 11.73 -1.99
C ARG A 110 5.80 11.42 -1.55
N TYR A 111 6.01 10.27 -0.92
CA TYR A 111 7.30 9.80 -0.41
C TYR A 111 7.60 8.41 -1.00
N PRO A 112 8.30 8.30 -2.14
CA PRO A 112 8.54 7.02 -2.83
C PRO A 112 9.25 5.94 -1.99
N ARG A 113 9.95 6.37 -0.92
CA ARG A 113 10.59 5.49 0.07
C ARG A 113 9.64 4.99 1.15
N ALA A 114 8.36 5.38 1.16
CA ALA A 114 7.39 4.87 2.12
C ALA A 114 7.25 3.35 2.00
N ARG A 115 7.16 2.67 3.14
CA ARG A 115 7.00 1.22 3.27
C ARG A 115 5.84 0.92 4.20
N LEU A 116 5.07 -0.12 3.87
CA LEU A 116 3.99 -0.62 4.70
C LEU A 116 4.50 -1.77 5.56
N LEU A 117 4.20 -1.73 6.85
CA LEU A 117 4.51 -2.78 7.81
C LEU A 117 3.20 -3.30 8.41
N TRP A 118 3.14 -4.59 8.67
CA TRP A 118 2.20 -5.17 9.62
C TRP A 118 2.85 -5.14 11.01
N SER A 119 2.21 -4.51 11.99
CA SER A 119 2.81 -4.29 13.31
C SER A 119 3.13 -5.60 14.04
N GLY A 120 2.30 -6.64 13.87
CA GLY A 120 2.51 -7.96 14.49
C GLY A 120 3.76 -8.71 14.01
N ALA A 121 4.46 -8.21 12.99
CA ALA A 121 5.71 -8.79 12.52
C ALA A 121 6.97 -8.26 13.25
N TRP A 122 6.82 -7.29 14.17
CA TRP A 122 7.96 -6.62 14.83
C TRP A 122 7.70 -6.50 16.34
N SER A 123 8.75 -6.68 17.15
CA SER A 123 8.64 -6.74 18.61
C SER A 123 8.45 -5.38 19.27
N THR A 124 8.72 -4.30 18.53
CA THR A 124 8.69 -2.94 19.06
C THR A 124 7.29 -2.32 19.06
N PHE A 125 6.30 -2.87 18.35
CA PHE A 125 4.93 -2.36 18.37
C PHE A 125 4.12 -2.96 19.52
N SER A 126 3.41 -2.11 20.27
CA SER A 126 2.57 -2.53 21.40
C SER A 126 1.36 -3.37 21.02
N TYR A 127 0.89 -3.24 19.77
CA TYR A 127 -0.32 -3.91 19.28
C TYR A 127 -0.03 -4.62 17.96
N PRO A 128 -0.41 -5.90 17.80
CA PRO A 128 -0.08 -6.70 16.62
C PRO A 128 -1.09 -6.59 15.48
N ASP A 129 -1.99 -5.60 15.51
CA ASP A 129 -3.16 -5.46 14.64
C ASP A 129 -3.19 -4.17 13.78
N PHE A 130 -2.04 -3.49 13.63
CA PHE A 130 -1.93 -2.22 12.91
C PHE A 130 -1.19 -2.34 11.58
N TRP A 131 -1.67 -1.58 10.61
CA TRP A 131 -0.97 -1.23 9.38
C TRP A 131 -0.20 0.07 9.62
N ILE A 132 1.11 0.02 9.41
CA ILE A 132 2.03 1.12 9.73
C ILE A 132 2.70 1.58 8.45
N THR A 133 2.62 2.87 8.15
CA THR A 133 3.45 3.46 7.08
C THR A 133 4.67 4.14 7.69
N VAL A 134 5.85 3.69 7.28
CA VAL A 134 7.13 4.32 7.65
C VAL A 134 7.81 4.89 6.42
N ILE A 135 8.65 5.89 6.61
CA ILE A 135 9.56 6.37 5.58
C ILE A 135 10.82 5.52 5.64
N GLY A 136 11.17 4.90 4.51
CA GLY A 136 12.30 3.99 4.40
C GLY A 136 13.67 4.66 4.44
N ILE A 137 13.89 5.59 5.37
CA ILE A 137 15.16 6.23 5.71
C ILE A 137 15.42 5.87 7.18
N GLY A 138 16.41 5.02 7.41
CA GLY A 138 16.82 4.67 8.77
C GLY A 138 17.76 5.72 9.37
N PHE A 139 17.76 5.83 10.69
CA PHE A 139 18.61 6.72 11.48
C PHE A 139 19.24 5.93 12.65
N PRO A 140 20.45 6.31 13.10
CA PRO A 140 21.08 5.67 14.26
C PRO A 140 20.38 6.04 15.58
N THR A 141 19.62 7.14 15.60
CA THR A 141 18.95 7.65 16.80
C THR A 141 17.52 8.06 16.48
N ALA A 142 16.65 8.05 17.50
CA ALA A 142 15.30 8.58 17.40
C ALA A 142 15.30 10.05 16.94
N GLY A 143 16.26 10.84 17.42
CA GLY A 143 16.41 12.26 17.08
C GLY A 143 16.54 12.50 15.57
N GLY A 144 17.28 11.65 14.84
CA GLY A 144 17.40 11.79 13.38
C GLY A 144 16.07 11.60 12.65
N ALA A 145 15.26 10.62 13.07
CA ALA A 145 13.93 10.39 12.52
C ALA A 145 12.94 11.51 12.88
N ILE A 146 13.00 12.02 14.11
CA ILE A 146 12.23 13.19 14.58
C ILE A 146 12.58 14.44 13.77
N SER A 147 13.87 14.71 13.53
CA SER A 147 14.29 15.85 12.68
C SER A 147 13.77 15.72 11.25
N TRP A 148 13.66 14.50 10.72
CA TRP A 148 13.02 14.27 9.42
C TRP A 148 11.53 14.62 9.46
N CYS A 149 10.80 14.18 10.50
CA CYS A 149 9.38 14.53 10.70
C CYS A 149 9.18 16.06 10.65
N ALA A 150 9.92 16.79 11.49
CA ALA A 150 9.84 18.24 11.58
C ALA A 150 10.24 18.92 10.24
N GLY A 151 11.31 18.45 9.60
CA GLY A 151 11.79 18.99 8.31
C GLY A 151 10.82 18.80 7.15
N HIS A 152 9.87 17.86 7.28
CA HIS A 152 8.81 17.62 6.29
C HIS A 152 7.43 18.14 6.74
N GLY A 153 7.37 18.93 7.81
CA GLY A 153 6.17 19.62 8.26
C GLY A 153 5.15 18.72 8.98
N PHE A 154 5.55 17.54 9.45
CA PHE A 154 4.70 16.72 10.30
C PHE A 154 4.78 17.18 11.75
N ASP A 155 3.63 17.30 12.41
CA ASP A 155 3.57 17.53 13.85
C ASP A 155 3.75 16.23 14.66
N ARG A 156 3.71 16.38 15.99
CA ARG A 156 3.90 15.29 16.96
C ARG A 156 2.89 14.16 16.83
N ASP A 157 1.68 14.44 16.36
CA ASP A 157 0.60 13.46 16.27
C ASP A 157 0.60 12.72 14.93
N HIS A 158 1.22 13.31 13.90
CA HIS A 158 1.29 12.73 12.55
C HIS A 158 2.66 12.14 12.18
N CYS A 159 3.70 12.34 13.00
CA CYS A 159 4.99 11.66 12.80
C CYS A 159 5.81 11.52 14.08
N TYR A 160 6.33 10.32 14.29
CA TYR A 160 7.24 9.98 15.39
C TYR A 160 8.33 9.02 14.93
N ALA A 161 9.40 8.91 15.72
CA ALA A 161 10.47 7.95 15.48
C ALA A 161 10.08 6.57 16.01
N LYS A 162 10.25 5.53 15.19
CA LYS A 162 10.04 4.14 15.58
C LYS A 162 11.29 3.31 15.33
N LEU A 163 11.72 2.51 16.30
CA LEU A 163 12.76 1.50 16.10
C LEU A 163 12.16 0.27 15.40
N ILE A 164 12.75 -0.14 14.28
CA ILE A 164 12.40 -1.39 13.59
C ILE A 164 13.26 -2.51 14.16
N SER A 165 12.67 -3.45 14.89
CA SER A 165 13.37 -4.61 15.43
C SER A 165 12.42 -5.78 15.66
N THR A 166 12.97 -6.99 15.70
CA THR A 166 12.25 -8.22 16.08
C THR A 166 12.66 -8.73 17.48
N THR A 167 13.62 -8.07 18.12
CA THR A 167 14.18 -8.50 19.42
C THR A 167 14.12 -7.44 20.51
N HIS A 168 14.08 -6.14 20.17
CA HIS A 168 13.96 -5.07 21.15
C HIS A 168 12.57 -5.00 21.78
N PRO A 169 12.45 -4.61 23.06
CA PRO A 169 11.15 -4.44 23.71
C PRO A 169 10.38 -3.25 23.13
N VAL A 170 9.09 -3.21 23.44
CA VAL A 170 8.23 -2.04 23.16
C VAL A 170 8.74 -0.80 23.89
N GLU A 171 9.14 -0.94 25.15
CA GLU A 171 9.70 0.16 25.94
C GLU A 171 10.99 0.71 25.30
N GLY A 172 11.09 2.03 25.20
CA GLY A 172 12.24 2.71 24.59
C GLY A 172 12.33 2.60 23.06
N SER A 173 11.34 2.02 22.38
CA SER A 173 11.34 1.84 20.91
C SER A 173 10.57 2.92 20.12
N THR A 174 10.05 3.94 20.81
CA THR A 174 9.32 5.08 20.23
C THR A 174 9.90 6.39 20.76
N GLY A 175 10.21 7.32 19.86
CA GLY A 175 10.62 8.69 20.19
C GLY A 175 9.62 9.69 19.63
N TYR A 176 9.16 10.62 20.47
CA TYR A 176 8.21 11.67 20.09
C TYR A 176 8.93 12.99 19.84
N GLN A 177 8.35 13.85 18.98
CA GLN A 177 8.76 15.25 18.84
C GLN A 177 8.51 16.03 20.15
#